data_AF-A0A957DTC6-F1
#
_entry.id   AF-A0A957DTC6-F1
#
_cell.length_a   1.000
_cell.length_b   1.000
_cell.length_c   1.000
_cell.angle_alpha   90.00
_cell.angle_beta   90.00
_cell.angle_gamma   90.00
#
_symmetry.space_group_name_H-M   'P 1'
#
loop_
_entity.id
_entity.type
_entity.pdbx_description
1 polymer ?
#
loop_
_entity_poly.entity_id
_entity_poly.type
_entity_poly.pdbx_seq_one_letter_code
_entity_poly.pdbx_strand_id
1 'polypeptide(L)' 'AFVMIEDELEGLIHISQLAEGVFLHPRNVVQKGQIVVARVLKVDGSNKRLALSLRGLTDDDGE' A
#
# COMPACT_ATOMS: atom_id res chain seq x y z
N ALA A 1 6.85 -2.70 -1.32
CA ALA A 1 6.13 -3.30 -2.47
C ALA A 1 5.79 -2.20 -3.46
N PHE A 2 5.70 -2.55 -4.75
CA PHE A 2 5.30 -1.63 -5.81
C PHE A 2 3.92 -2.01 -6.29
N VAL A 3 3.06 -1.02 -6.50
CA VAL A 3 1.69 -1.18 -7.00
C VAL A 3 1.54 -0.24 -8.18
N MET A 4 0.95 -0.75 -9.25
CA MET A 4 0.59 0.06 -10.41
C MET A 4 -0.83 0.57 -10.18
N ILE A 5 -1.02 1.89 -10.20
CA ILE A 5 -2.34 2.49 -10.03
C ILE A 5 -2.90 2.89 -11.39
N GLU A 6 -2.10 3.58 -12.21
CA GLU A 6 -2.37 3.91 -13.61
C GLU A 6 -1.06 3.86 -14.41
N ASP A 7 -1.14 3.90 -15.75
CA ASP A 7 -0.02 3.73 -16.69
C ASP A 7 1.23 4.58 -16.36
N GLU A 8 1.05 5.72 -15.70
CA GLU A 8 2.13 6.65 -15.35
C GLU A 8 2.28 6.88 -13.84
N LEU A 9 1.55 6.15 -12.99
CA LEU A 9 1.48 6.43 -11.56
C LEU A 9 1.96 5.23 -10.73
N GLU A 10 3.11 5.42 -10.09
CA GLU A 10 3.75 4.38 -9.28
C GLU A 10 3.34 4.51 -7.79
N GLY A 11 2.67 3.48 -7.28
CA GLY A 11 2.37 3.31 -5.87
C GLY A 11 3.49 2.60 -5.11
N LEU A 12 4.02 3.24 -4.08
CA LEU A 12 5.08 2.71 -3.22
C LEU A 12 4.52 2.42 -1.84
N ILE A 13 4.57 1.14 -1.44
CA ILE A 13 4.22 0.72 -0.08
C ILE A 13 5.50 0.35 0.65
N HIS A 14 5.83 1.08 1.72
CA HIS A 14 6.97 0.74 2.57
C HIS A 14 6.73 -0.60 3.27
N ILE A 15 7.78 -1.39 3.52
CA ILE A 15 7.62 -2.72 4.16
C ILE A 15 6.95 -2.64 5.53
N SER A 16 7.26 -1.59 6.31
CA SER A 16 6.62 -1.30 7.60
C SER A 16 5.14 -0.91 7.51
N GLN A 17 4.65 -0.64 6.29
CA GLN A 17 3.25 -0.28 6.00
C GLN A 17 2.50 -1.45 5.32
N LEU A 18 3.17 -2.58 5.04
CA LEU A 18 2.54 -3.77 4.46
C LEU A 18 1.81 -4.60 5.51
N ALA A 19 2.35 -4.71 6.72
CA ALA A 19 1.77 -5.52 7.80
C ALA A 19 2.04 -4.89 9.16
N GLU A 20 1.09 -5.03 10.08
CA GLU A 20 1.27 -4.72 11.49
C GLU A 20 1.45 -6.04 12.25
N GLY A 21 2.62 -6.24 12.85
CA GLY A 21 2.94 -7.44 13.64
C GLY A 21 4.02 -8.33 13.01
N VAL A 22 4.75 -9.03 13.88
CA VAL A 22 5.94 -9.84 13.54
C VAL A 22 5.58 -11.10 12.71
N PHE A 23 4.29 -11.43 12.59
CA PHE A 23 3.80 -12.74 12.14
C PHE A 23 2.96 -12.74 10.85
N LEU A 24 3.13 -11.76 9.97
CA LEU A 24 2.57 -11.83 8.62
C LEU A 24 3.69 -11.76 7.60
N HIS A 25 4.06 -12.92 7.05
CA HIS A 25 5.00 -12.98 5.94
C HIS A 25 4.47 -12.12 4.79
N PRO A 26 5.25 -11.16 4.25
CA PRO A 26 4.79 -10.23 3.22
C PRO A 26 4.23 -10.92 1.96
N ARG A 27 4.67 -12.16 1.70
CA ARG A 27 4.14 -13.05 0.66
C ARG A 27 2.67 -13.43 0.81
N ASN A 28 2.14 -13.45 2.03
CA ASN A 28 0.74 -13.76 2.32
C ASN A 28 -0.15 -12.52 2.34
N VAL A 29 0.45 -11.33 2.45
CA VAL A 29 -0.28 -10.06 2.54
C VAL A 29 -0.49 -9.44 1.16
N VAL A 30 0.50 -9.59 0.27
CA VAL A 30 0.43 -9.12 -1.11
C VAL A 30 0.96 -10.19 -2.06
N GLN A 31 0.15 -10.54 -3.06
CA GLN A 31 0.55 -11.41 -4.16
C GLN A 31 0.66 -10.63 -5.46
N LYS A 32 1.54 -11.08 -6.36
CA LYS A 32 1.71 -10.46 -7.67
C LYS A 32 0.41 -10.62 -8.49
N GLY A 33 -0.16 -9.49 -8.94
CA GLY A 33 -1.42 -9.47 -9.68
C GLY A 33 -2.68 -9.44 -8.79
N GLN A 34 -2.52 -9.43 -7.47
CA GLN A 34 -3.62 -9.21 -6.55
C GLN A 34 -4.00 -7.72 -6.52
N ILE A 35 -5.29 -7.44 -6.61
CA ILE A 35 -5.82 -6.10 -6.38
C ILE A 35 -5.97 -5.92 -4.86
N VAL A 36 -5.34 -4.88 -4.33
CA VAL A 36 -5.41 -4.52 -2.91
C VAL A 36 -5.89 -3.09 -2.77
N VAL A 37 -6.70 -2.83 -1.76
CA VAL A 37 -7.03 -1.47 -1.34
C VAL A 37 -5.87 -0.97 -0.47
N ALA A 38 -5.49 0.28 -0.62
CA ALA A 38 -4.45 0.92 0.17
C ALA A 38 -4.84 2.36 0.46
N ARG A 39 -4.43 2.88 1.62
CA ARG A 39 -4.59 4.29 1.98
C ARG A 39 -3.45 5.11 1.41
N VAL A 40 -3.78 6.27 0.82
CA VAL A 40 -2.78 7.23 0.35
C VAL A 40 -2.22 7.98 1.56
N LEU A 41 -0.92 7.84 1.81
CA LEU A 41 -0.21 8.58 2.86
C LEU A 41 0.36 9.89 2.34
N LYS A 42 0.91 9.88 1.12
CA LYS A 42 1.55 11.05 0.53
C LYS A 42 1.44 11.02 -0.99
N VAL A 43 1.25 12.20 -1.57
CA VAL A 43 1.19 12.40 -3.02
C VAL A 43 2.40 13.23 -3.45
N ASP A 44 3.16 12.71 -4.40
CA ASP A 44 4.29 13.40 -5.01
C ASP A 44 4.02 13.60 -6.51
N GLY A 45 3.39 14.74 -6.83
CA GLY A 45 3.01 15.07 -8.21
C GLY A 45 4.20 15.33 -9.14
N SER A 46 5.36 15.71 -8.58
CA SER A 46 6.58 15.95 -9.36
C SER A 46 7.18 14.66 -9.91
N ASN A 47 7.11 13.57 -9.15
CA ASN A 47 7.64 12.27 -9.57
C ASN A 47 6.55 11.27 -9.98
N LYS A 48 5.28 11.69 -10.06
CA LYS A 48 4.11 10.81 -10.29
C LYS A 48 4.10 9.59 -9.35
N ARG A 49 4.47 9.81 -8.09
CA ARG A 49 4.61 8.75 -7.07
C ARG A 49 3.65 8.95 -5.92
N LEU A 50 3.09 7.85 -5.47
CA LEU A 50 2.17 7.81 -4.33
C LEU A 50 2.77 6.94 -3.24
N ALA A 51 2.91 7.49 -2.03
CA ALA A 51 3.20 6.69 -0.86
C ALA A 51 1.88 6.10 -0.33
N LEU A 52 1.83 4.78 -0.24
CA LEU A 52 0.65 4.01 0.10
C LEU A 52 0.89 3.19 1.37
N SER A 53 -0.19 2.88 2.08
CA SER A 53 -0.19 1.99 3.23
C SER A 53 -1.31 0.97 3.17
N LEU A 54 -1.01 -0.27 3.51
CA LEU A 54 -2.01 -1.32 3.75
C LEU A 54 -2.42 -1.38 5.23
N ARG A 55 -1.75 -0.59 6.08
CA ARG A 55 -2.01 -0.51 7.51
C ARG A 55 -3.23 0.37 7.77
N GLY A 56 -4.11 -0.06 8.67
CA GLY A 56 -5.29 0.71 9.07
C GLY A 56 -6.50 0.61 8.13
N LEU A 57 -6.52 -0.34 7.18
CA LEU A 57 -7.74 -0.67 6.44
C LEU A 57 -8.74 -1.48 7.29
N THR A 58 -8.26 -2.08 8.37
CA THR A 58 -9.08 -2.88 9.29
C THR A 58 -9.65 -2.05 10.45
N ASP A 59 -9.27 -0.78 10.59
CA ASP A 59 -9.59 0.04 11.78
C ASP A 59 -9.75 1.51 11.39
N ASP A 60 -10.61 1.83 10.42
CA ASP A 60 -11.05 3.21 10.15
C ASP A 60 -12.23 3.24 9.16
N ASP A 61 -13.30 2.49 9.45
CA ASP A 61 -14.63 2.71 8.86
C ASP A 61 -15.68 2.93 9.97
N GLY A 62 -15.24 3.37 11.15
CA GLY A 62 -16.12 3.62 12.29
C GLY A 62 -15.51 4.55 13.33
N GLU A 63 -15.57 5.85 13.08
CA GLU A 63 -16.37 6.86 13.81
C GLU A 63 -16.06 8.29 13.34
#